data_AF-A0A1D3Q566-F1
#
_entry.id   AF-A0A1D3Q566-F1
#
_cell.length_a   1.000
_cell.length_b   1.000
_cell.length_c   1.000
_cell.angle_alpha   90.00
_cell.angle_beta   90.00
_cell.angle_gamma   90.00
#
_symmetry.space_group_name_H-M   'P 1'
#
loop_
_entity.id
_entity.type
_entity.pdbx_description
1 polymer ?
#
loop_
_entity_poly.entity_id
_entity_poly.type
_entity_poly.pdbx_seq_one_letter_code
_entity_poly.pdbx_strand_id
1 'polypeptide(L)'
;VESLSKEPKISQELNIYDNKIISKDFLDEQGIIFNDKWRFSYGHRFIFNQINYELAYKHYRAIISYYPNNAYAIQIISRACYNLGYMHYYGIGVEKNIDKSLIYFNSSIKIYSSHKIPSIILIFYIKMNIYFYKLKKKFYIFKKILSL
;
A
#
# COMPACT_ATOMS: atom_id res chain seq x y z
N VAL A 1 52.17 18.08 37.18
CA VAL A 1 51.32 17.24 36.30
C VAL A 1 50.01 18.00 36.13
N GLU A 2 50.02 18.95 35.20
CA GLU A 2 48.89 19.84 34.91
C GLU A 2 47.95 19.16 33.92
N SER A 3 46.66 19.08 34.27
CA SER A 3 45.60 18.67 33.36
C SER A 3 44.77 19.89 32.96
N LEU A 4 45.07 20.45 31.79
CA LEU A 4 44.26 21.44 31.09
C LEU A 4 43.95 20.94 29.68
N SER A 5 42.66 20.69 29.43
CA SER A 5 41.89 20.84 28.18
C SER A 5 42.50 20.44 26.83
N LYS A 6 41.79 19.58 26.07
CA LYS A 6 41.59 19.69 24.61
C LYS A 6 40.62 18.62 24.06
N GLU A 7 39.38 19.01 23.80
CA GLU A 7 38.74 18.66 22.51
C GLU A 7 39.16 19.73 21.47
N PRO A 8 38.95 19.60 20.14
CA PRO A 8 38.50 18.46 19.33
C PRO A 8 39.48 18.15 18.16
N LYS A 9 39.28 17.05 17.42
CA LYS A 9 39.74 16.93 16.01
C LYS A 9 38.78 16.06 15.20
N ILE A 10 37.90 16.76 14.47
CA ILE A 10 37.23 16.29 13.26
C ILE A 10 38.26 16.32 12.13
N SER A 11 38.42 15.22 11.39
CA SER A 11 38.44 15.17 9.91
C SER A 11 39.20 13.95 9.37
N GLN A 12 38.64 13.35 8.31
CA GLN A 12 39.16 12.33 7.37
C GLN A 12 38.43 10.98 7.52
N GLU A 13 37.19 10.90 7.06
CA GLU A 13 36.83 10.48 5.68
C GLU A 13 37.24 9.05 5.36
N LEU A 14 36.32 8.12 5.59
CA LEU A 14 36.14 6.95 4.72
C LEU A 14 34.67 6.86 4.34
N ASN A 15 34.39 7.69 3.34
CA ASN A 15 33.27 7.75 2.41
C ASN A 15 32.91 6.34 1.88
N ILE A 16 31.88 5.68 2.41
CA ILE A 16 31.28 4.48 1.76
C ILE A 16 29.74 4.52 1.70
N TYR A 17 29.09 5.52 2.28
CA TYR A 17 27.67 5.73 2.03
C TYR A 17 27.52 6.90 1.07
N ASP A 18 27.60 6.57 -0.22
CA ASP A 18 27.10 7.41 -1.30
C ASP A 18 25.66 7.82 -0.96
N ASN A 19 25.55 9.00 -0.36
CA ASN A 19 24.33 9.76 -0.12
C ASN A 19 23.78 10.23 -1.48
N LYS A 20 23.47 9.29 -2.37
CA LYS A 20 22.48 9.55 -3.41
C LYS A 20 21.15 9.56 -2.68
N ILE A 21 20.56 10.73 -2.58
CA ILE A 21 19.20 10.91 -2.06
C ILE A 21 18.27 10.08 -2.96
N ILE A 22 17.95 8.85 -2.54
CA ILE A 22 17.03 7.94 -3.23
C ILE A 22 15.62 8.39 -2.82
N SER A 23 15.12 9.40 -3.52
CA SER A 23 13.81 10.07 -3.38
C SER A 23 13.42 10.61 -2.00
N LYS A 24 12.92 11.86 -1.97
CA LYS A 24 12.29 12.48 -0.79
C LYS A 24 10.94 11.84 -0.41
N ASP A 25 10.42 10.92 -1.22
CA ASP A 25 9.17 10.18 -0.96
C ASP A 25 9.29 9.16 0.19
N PHE A 26 10.49 9.00 0.77
CA PHE A 26 10.82 8.01 1.78
C PHE A 26 11.27 8.64 3.11
N LEU A 27 10.81 9.85 3.43
CA LEU A 27 11.03 10.49 4.71
C LEU A 27 9.76 10.39 5.54
N ASP A 28 9.88 10.01 6.82
CA ASP A 28 8.80 10.20 7.79
C ASP A 28 8.67 11.69 8.17
N GLU A 29 7.67 12.01 9.00
CA GLU A 29 7.42 13.38 9.51
C GLU A 29 8.63 13.97 10.26
N GLN A 30 9.59 13.13 10.67
CA GLN A 30 10.83 13.55 11.35
C GLN A 30 12.06 13.60 10.43
N GLY A 31 11.92 13.29 9.13
CA GLY A 31 13.03 13.35 8.17
C GLY A 31 14.00 12.17 8.22
N ILE A 32 13.59 11.02 8.78
CA ILE A 32 14.43 9.83 8.88
C ILE A 32 14.32 9.00 7.58
N ILE A 33 15.47 8.61 7.04
CA ILE A 33 15.59 7.75 5.84
C ILE A 33 15.36 6.29 6.23
N PHE A 34 14.38 5.64 5.62
CA PHE A 34 14.05 4.23 5.91
C PHE A 34 15.16 3.25 5.47
N ASN A 35 15.98 2.80 6.41
CA ASN A 35 16.94 1.69 6.24
C ASN A 35 16.21 0.33 6.08
N ASP A 36 16.76 -0.54 5.24
CA ASP A 36 16.33 -1.91 4.90
C ASP A 36 15.77 -2.76 6.05
N LYS A 37 16.25 -2.61 7.29
CA LYS A 37 15.74 -3.37 8.44
C LYS A 37 14.31 -2.98 8.88
N TRP A 38 13.86 -1.75 8.60
CA TRP A 38 12.60 -1.21 9.13
C TRP A 38 11.37 -1.49 8.23
N ARG A 39 11.57 -1.98 7.01
CA ARG A 39 10.50 -2.16 6.00
C ARG A 39 9.43 -3.20 6.36
N PHE A 40 9.69 -4.10 7.31
CA PHE A 40 8.84 -5.26 7.58
C PHE A 40 7.63 -4.99 8.49
N SER A 41 7.63 -3.92 9.30
CA SER A 41 6.56 -3.67 10.29
C SER A 41 5.43 -2.74 9.78
N TYR A 42 5.64 -2.05 8.66
CA TYR A 42 4.75 -0.96 8.19
C TYR A 42 3.43 -1.41 7.56
N GLY A 43 3.29 -2.67 7.16
CA GLY A 43 2.01 -3.21 6.70
C GLY A 43 0.89 -3.04 7.74
N HIS A 44 1.24 -3.01 9.03
CA HIS A 44 0.28 -2.85 10.14
C HIS A 44 -0.09 -1.39 10.45
N ARG A 45 0.77 -0.41 10.14
CA ARG A 45 0.64 0.96 10.69
C ARG A 45 -0.31 1.86 9.91
N PHE A 46 -0.54 1.60 8.62
CA PHE A 46 -1.28 2.52 7.75
C PHE A 46 -2.76 2.21 7.55
N ILE A 47 -3.25 1.06 8.01
CA ILE A 47 -4.69 0.75 7.90
C ILE A 47 -5.49 1.58 8.93
N PHE A 48 -4.86 2.05 10.03
CA PHE A 48 -5.59 2.68 11.14
C PHE A 48 -4.98 3.97 11.73
N ASN A 49 -3.83 4.47 11.26
CA ASN A 49 -3.34 5.80 11.67
C ASN A 49 -3.74 6.84 10.62
N GLN A 50 -4.74 7.68 10.95
CA GLN A 50 -5.44 8.63 10.07
C GLN A 50 -4.59 9.74 9.41
N ILE A 51 -3.25 9.69 9.49
CA ILE A 51 -2.43 10.89 9.25
C ILE A 51 -2.08 11.11 7.77
N ASN A 52 -1.99 10.08 6.89
CA ASN A 52 -1.98 10.33 5.44
C ASN A 52 -2.24 9.08 4.56
N TYR A 53 -3.48 8.90 4.07
CA TYR A 53 -3.81 7.80 3.14
C TYR A 53 -3.09 7.90 1.79
N GLU A 54 -2.74 9.11 1.34
CA GLU A 54 -1.99 9.29 0.09
C GLU A 54 -0.55 8.77 0.24
N LEU A 55 0.06 8.99 1.40
CA LEU A 55 1.38 8.46 1.72
C LEU A 55 1.36 6.92 1.80
N ALA A 56 0.33 6.35 2.43
CA ALA A 56 0.15 4.90 2.46
C ALA A 56 0.06 4.31 1.04
N TYR A 57 -0.69 4.96 0.14
CA TYR A 57 -0.79 4.57 -1.26
C TYR A 57 0.59 4.58 -1.94
N LYS A 58 1.36 5.67 -1.77
CA LYS A 58 2.73 5.80 -2.31
C LYS A 58 3.64 4.68 -1.81
N HIS A 59 3.59 4.36 -0.51
CA HIS A 59 4.38 3.28 0.05
C HIS A 59 3.99 1.90 -0.50
N TYR A 60 2.70 1.57 -0.59
CA TYR A 60 2.28 0.29 -1.16
C TYR A 60 2.71 0.14 -2.62
N ARG A 61 2.60 1.22 -3.41
CA ARG A 61 3.10 1.24 -4.78
C ARG A 61 4.62 1.05 -4.85
N ALA A 62 5.37 1.73 -3.99
CA ALA A 62 6.82 1.59 -3.93
C ALA A 62 7.22 0.14 -3.60
N ILE A 63 6.60 -0.49 -2.58
CA ILE A 63 6.89 -1.88 -2.21
C ILE A 63 6.78 -2.83 -3.40
N ILE A 64 5.70 -2.72 -4.19
CA ILE A 64 5.47 -3.55 -5.38
C ILE A 64 6.52 -3.27 -6.46
N SER A 65 6.90 -2.01 -6.65
CA SER A 65 7.85 -1.59 -7.70
C SER A 65 9.29 -1.97 -7.40
N TYR A 66 9.74 -1.85 -6.14
CA TYR A 66 11.14 -2.06 -5.75
C TYR A 66 11.48 -3.52 -5.46
N TYR A 67 10.50 -4.33 -5.03
CA TYR A 67 10.75 -5.71 -4.60
C TYR A 67 10.01 -6.79 -5.40
N PRO A 68 9.75 -6.64 -6.71
CA PRO A 68 8.82 -7.51 -7.43
C PRO A 68 9.13 -9.02 -7.33
N ASN A 69 10.43 -9.37 -7.20
CA ASN A 69 10.90 -10.75 -7.17
C ASN A 69 11.59 -11.15 -5.85
N ASN A 70 11.46 -10.35 -4.79
CA ASN A 70 12.10 -10.66 -3.51
C ASN A 70 11.26 -11.66 -2.71
N ALA A 71 11.77 -12.88 -2.54
CA ALA A 71 11.10 -13.97 -1.82
C ALA A 71 10.69 -13.59 -0.38
N TYR A 72 11.50 -12.79 0.32
CA TYR A 72 11.21 -12.32 1.68
C TYR A 72 10.14 -11.22 1.70
N ALA A 73 9.91 -10.54 0.57
CA ALA A 73 8.90 -9.49 0.44
C ALA A 73 7.57 -9.98 -0.15
N ILE A 74 7.50 -11.20 -0.70
CA ILE A 74 6.29 -11.75 -1.34
C ILE A 74 5.03 -11.60 -0.48
N GLN A 75 5.14 -11.85 0.84
CA GLN A 75 4.01 -11.69 1.75
C GLN A 75 3.56 -10.23 1.88
N ILE A 76 4.52 -9.31 1.91
CA ILE A 76 4.29 -7.86 2.01
C ILE A 76 3.68 -7.35 0.70
N ILE A 77 4.16 -7.80 -0.45
CA ILE A 77 3.63 -7.43 -1.77
C ILE A 77 2.19 -7.92 -1.89
N SER A 78 1.89 -9.16 -1.49
CA SER A 78 0.51 -9.67 -1.46
C SER A 78 -0.42 -8.81 -0.59
N ARG A 79 0.07 -8.38 0.58
CA ARG A 79 -0.65 -7.46 1.48
C ARG A 79 -0.82 -6.06 0.88
N ALA A 80 0.21 -5.52 0.26
CA ALA A 80 0.19 -4.22 -0.41
C ALA A 80 -0.83 -4.22 -1.56
N CYS A 81 -0.87 -5.29 -2.36
CA CYS A 81 -1.89 -5.48 -3.38
C CYS A 81 -3.30 -5.52 -2.76
N TYR A 82 -3.51 -6.27 -1.67
CA TYR A 82 -4.81 -6.28 -0.99
C TYR A 82 -5.23 -4.88 -0.53
N ASN A 83 -4.31 -4.13 0.12
CA ASN A 83 -4.60 -2.79 0.61
C ASN A 83 -4.86 -1.79 -0.52
N LEU A 84 -4.10 -1.82 -1.62
CA LEU A 84 -4.36 -0.99 -2.80
C LEU A 84 -5.72 -1.30 -3.43
N GLY A 85 -6.11 -2.58 -3.44
CA GLY A 85 -7.44 -2.99 -3.86
C GLY A 85 -8.52 -2.36 -2.98
N TYR A 86 -8.34 -2.43 -1.66
CA TYR A 86 -9.28 -1.85 -0.69
C TYR A 86 -9.39 -0.33 -0.83
N MET A 87 -8.25 0.35 -0.99
CA MET A 87 -8.19 1.81 -1.18
C MET A 87 -8.92 2.24 -2.44
N HIS A 88 -8.71 1.58 -3.58
CA HIS A 88 -9.45 1.88 -4.80
C HIS A 88 -10.93 1.50 -4.72
N TYR A 89 -11.32 0.48 -3.95
CA TYR A 89 -12.72 0.13 -3.80
C TYR A 89 -13.52 1.18 -3.02
N TYR A 90 -12.93 1.71 -1.94
CA TYR A 90 -13.58 2.70 -1.08
C TYR A 90 -13.25 4.16 -1.42
N GLY A 91 -12.23 4.42 -2.23
CA GLY A 91 -11.75 5.78 -2.53
C GLY A 91 -10.93 6.39 -1.40
N ILE A 92 -10.12 5.58 -0.70
CA ILE A 92 -9.35 6.01 0.48
C ILE A 92 -7.98 6.51 0.01
N GLY A 93 -7.74 7.82 0.09
CA GLY A 93 -6.48 8.44 -0.34
C GLY A 93 -6.21 8.40 -1.85
N VAL A 94 -7.13 7.84 -2.64
CA VAL A 94 -7.11 7.77 -4.11
C VAL A 94 -8.52 7.76 -4.67
N GLU A 95 -8.66 8.09 -5.94
CA GLU A 95 -9.94 7.99 -6.63
C GLU A 95 -10.49 6.56 -6.59
N LYS A 96 -11.79 6.46 -6.30
CA LYS A 96 -12.53 5.21 -6.30
C LYS A 96 -12.55 4.62 -7.70
N ASN A 97 -12.08 3.38 -7.84
CA ASN A 97 -12.04 2.66 -9.10
C ASN A 97 -12.22 1.15 -8.87
N ILE A 98 -13.39 0.64 -9.25
CA ILE A 98 -13.76 -0.77 -9.01
C ILE A 98 -12.88 -1.72 -9.84
N ASP A 99 -12.58 -1.39 -11.09
CA ASP A 99 -11.78 -2.26 -11.96
C ASP A 99 -10.35 -2.39 -11.45
N LYS A 100 -9.72 -1.28 -11.07
CA LYS A 100 -8.42 -1.27 -10.40
C LYS A 100 -8.45 -2.08 -9.11
N SER A 101 -9.52 -1.96 -8.31
CA SER A 101 -9.64 -2.72 -7.07
C SER A 101 -9.61 -4.23 -7.32
N LEU A 102 -10.35 -4.70 -8.33
CA LEU A 102 -10.39 -6.11 -8.72
C LEU A 102 -9.05 -6.60 -9.25
N ILE A 103 -8.33 -5.79 -10.03
CA ILE A 103 -6.98 -6.13 -10.51
C ILE A 103 -6.06 -6.36 -9.31
N TYR A 104 -6.04 -5.45 -8.35
CA TYR A 104 -5.19 -5.55 -7.16
C TYR A 104 -5.52 -6.75 -6.26
N PHE A 105 -6.81 -7.05 -6.03
CA PHE A 105 -7.19 -8.26 -5.29
C PHE A 105 -6.79 -9.54 -6.02
N ASN A 106 -6.92 -9.60 -7.35
CA ASN A 106 -6.46 -10.74 -8.13
C ASN A 106 -4.93 -10.90 -8.07
N SER A 107 -4.18 -9.79 -8.09
CA SER A 107 -2.72 -9.83 -7.89
C SER A 107 -2.37 -10.37 -6.50
N SER A 108 -3.06 -9.93 -5.45
CA SER A 108 -2.84 -10.42 -4.08
C SER A 108 -3.00 -11.95 -3.98
N ILE A 109 -4.04 -12.50 -4.61
CA ILE A 109 -4.33 -13.95 -4.67
C ILE A 109 -3.22 -14.73 -5.39
N LYS A 110 -2.66 -14.17 -6.47
CA LYS A 110 -1.63 -14.84 -7.27
C LYS A 110 -0.27 -14.88 -6.57
N ILE A 111 0.05 -13.85 -5.78
CA ILE A 111 1.39 -13.67 -5.20
C ILE A 111 1.60 -14.57 -3.99
N TYR A 112 0.67 -14.60 -3.04
CA TYR A 112 0.86 -15.36 -1.80
C TYR A 112 -0.45 -15.78 -1.14
N SER A 113 -0.43 -16.90 -0.42
CA SER A 113 -1.61 -17.51 0.17
C SER A 113 -2.22 -16.71 1.34
N SER A 114 -1.43 -15.89 2.04
CA SER A 114 -1.88 -15.22 3.28
C SER A 114 -3.10 -14.30 3.08
N HIS A 115 -3.15 -13.56 1.96
CA HIS A 115 -4.26 -12.64 1.65
C HIS A 115 -5.20 -13.19 0.57
N LYS A 116 -5.10 -14.48 0.25
CA LYS A 116 -5.95 -15.14 -0.75
C LYS A 116 -7.42 -15.15 -0.34
N ILE A 117 -7.71 -15.65 0.85
CA ILE A 117 -9.08 -15.75 1.39
C ILE A 117 -9.75 -14.37 1.48
N PRO A 118 -9.16 -13.35 2.14
CA PRO A 118 -9.82 -12.03 2.25
C PRO A 118 -10.02 -11.37 0.88
N SER A 119 -9.06 -11.51 -0.05
CA SER A 119 -9.19 -10.99 -1.41
C SER A 119 -10.33 -11.67 -2.19
N ILE A 120 -10.47 -12.99 -2.09
CA ILE A 120 -11.56 -13.74 -2.76
C ILE A 120 -12.93 -13.30 -2.23
N ILE A 121 -13.06 -13.18 -0.91
CA ILE A 121 -14.32 -12.73 -0.27
C ILE A 121 -14.69 -11.34 -0.77
N LEU A 122 -13.72 -10.42 -0.85
CA LEU A 122 -13.99 -9.05 -1.27
C LEU A 122 -14.32 -8.97 -2.78
N ILE A 123 -13.64 -9.74 -3.63
CA ILE A 123 -14.00 -9.87 -5.04
C ILE A 123 -15.43 -10.41 -5.19
N PHE A 124 -15.79 -11.46 -4.44
CA PHE A 124 -17.13 -12.04 -4.47
C PHE A 124 -18.18 -11.00 -4.05
N TYR A 125 -17.94 -10.30 -2.94
CA TYR A 125 -18.80 -9.21 -2.46
C TYR A 125 -19.02 -8.13 -3.52
N ILE A 126 -17.95 -7.66 -4.18
CA ILE A 126 -18.03 -6.66 -5.24
C ILE A 126 -18.91 -7.16 -6.41
N LYS A 127 -18.65 -8.39 -6.88
CA LYS A 127 -19.40 -8.98 -7.99
C LYS A 127 -20.87 -9.16 -7.64
N MET A 128 -21.18 -9.64 -6.44
CA MET A 128 -22.55 -9.79 -5.96
C MET A 128 -23.28 -8.45 -5.89
N ASN A 129 -22.63 -7.40 -5.38
CA ASN A 129 -23.22 -6.06 -5.34
C ASN A 129 -23.52 -5.50 -6.74
N ILE A 130 -22.59 -5.66 -7.68
CA ILE A 130 -22.79 -5.25 -9.08
C ILE A 130 -23.95 -6.02 -9.70
N TYR A 131 -24.03 -7.34 -9.44
CA TYR A 131 -25.13 -8.18 -9.91
C TYR A 131 -26.48 -7.70 -9.35
N PHE A 132 -26.59 -7.49 -8.05
CA PHE A 132 -27.82 -6.99 -7.42
C PHE A 132 -28.21 -5.60 -7.92
N TYR A 133 -27.25 -4.71 -8.17
CA TYR A 133 -27.52 -3.40 -8.76
C TYR A 133 -28.14 -3.53 -10.16
N LYS A 134 -27.55 -4.37 -11.02
CA LYS A 134 -28.08 -4.64 -12.37
C LYS A 134 -29.47 -5.27 -12.31
N LEU A 135 -29.68 -6.22 -11.40
CA LEU A 135 -30.96 -6.89 -11.20
C LEU A 135 -32.06 -5.91 -10.77
N LYS A 136 -31.77 -5.05 -9.77
CA LYS A 136 -32.70 -4.00 -9.32
C LYS A 136 -33.05 -3.03 -10.45
N LYS A 137 -32.07 -2.60 -11.24
CA LYS A 137 -32.29 -1.73 -12.40
C LYS A 137 -33.20 -2.38 -13.44
N LYS A 138 -32.99 -3.67 -13.75
CA LYS A 138 -33.84 -4.43 -14.69
C LYS A 138 -35.28 -4.52 -14.17
N PHE A 139 -35.45 -4.80 -12.88
CA PHE A 139 -36.78 -4.85 -12.26
C PHE A 139 -37.49 -3.50 -12.27
N TYR A 140 -36.75 -2.42 -12.01
CA TYR A 140 -37.29 -1.05 -12.09
C TYR A 140 -37.80 -0.71 -13.50
N ILE A 141 -37.02 -1.03 -14.54
CA ILE A 141 -37.42 -0.82 -15.94
C ILE A 141 -38.64 -1.67 -16.28
N PHE A 142 -38.65 -2.96 -15.88
CA PHE A 142 -39.78 -3.85 -16.10
C PHE A 142 -41.07 -3.34 -15.45
N LYS A 143 -41.00 -2.89 -14.19
CA LYS A 143 -42.14 -2.29 -13.48
C LYS A 143 -42.65 -1.04 -14.19
N LYS A 144 -41.74 -0.18 -14.70
CA LYS A 144 -42.10 1.03 -15.45
C LYS A 144 -42.84 0.72 -16.75
N ILE A 145 -42.44 -0.33 -17.47
CA ILE A 145 -43.10 -0.78 -18.71
C ILE A 145 -44.49 -1.34 -18.40
N LEU A 146 -44.64 -2.10 -17.31
CA LEU A 146 -45.93 -2.70 -16.93
C LEU A 146 -46.95 -1.68 -16.39
N SER A 147 -46.48 -0.51 -15.95
CA SER A 147 -47.33 0.61 -15.48
C SER A 147 -47.72 1.62 -16.56
N LEU A 148 -47.27 1.41 -17.81
CA LEU A 148 -47.65 2.17 -19.01
C LEU A 148 -48.74 1.40 -19.76
#